data_AF-A0A524ATL9-F1
#
_entry.id   AF-A0A524ATL9-F1
#
_cell.length_a   1.000
_cell.length_b   1.000
_cell.length_c   1.000
_cell.angle_alpha   90.00
_cell.angle_beta   90.00
_cell.angle_gamma   90.00
#
_symmetry.space_group_name_H-M   'P 1'
#
loop_
_entity.id
_entity.type
_entity.pdbx_description
1 polymer ?
#
loop_
_entity_poly.entity_id
_entity_poly.type
_entity_poly.pdbx_seq_one_letter_code
_entity_poly.pdbx_strand_id
1 'polypeptide(L)' 'QGKSNDLLTPDEVEKMVPLDKENTQLLEAVIDKLQLSARAYHRILKVARTIADIDGSEAVDKQHLIEAIGYRRNNNA' A
#
# COMPACT_ATOMS: atom_id res chain seq x y z
N GLN A 1 3.59 0.40 23.44
CA GLN A 1 2.69 -0.31 22.51
C GLN A 1 1.48 0.56 22.25
N GLY A 2 1.00 0.64 21.01
CA GLY A 2 -0.33 1.19 20.71
C GLY A 2 -0.34 2.47 19.90
N LYS A 3 -0.31 2.34 18.58
CA LYS A 3 -1.12 3.21 17.72
C LYS A 3 -1.90 2.30 16.77
N SER A 4 -3.21 2.29 16.92
CA SER A 4 -4.13 1.61 16.00
C SER A 4 -4.01 2.23 14.61
N ASN A 5 -4.09 1.38 13.60
CA ASN A 5 -4.08 1.75 12.17
C ASN A 5 -5.17 2.77 11.79
N ASP A 6 -6.14 3.06 12.67
CA ASP A 6 -7.24 4.01 12.43
C ASP A 6 -6.86 5.49 12.62
N LEU A 7 -5.69 5.80 13.20
CA LEU A 7 -5.27 7.19 13.48
C LEU A 7 -4.25 7.77 12.49
N LEU A 8 -3.82 7.00 11.49
CA LEU A 8 -2.87 7.48 10.49
C LEU A 8 -3.59 8.39 9.50
N THR A 9 -3.22 9.67 9.51
CA THR A 9 -3.68 10.62 8.49
C THR A 9 -3.10 10.24 7.11
N PRO A 10 -3.76 10.62 6.01
CA PRO A 10 -3.30 10.26 4.68
C PRO A 10 -1.83 10.60 4.39
N ASP A 11 -1.40 11.77 4.83
CA ASP A 11 0.00 12.24 4.75
C ASP A 11 0.98 11.41 5.59
N GLU A 12 0.55 10.82 6.70
CA GLU A 12 1.41 9.98 7.54
C GLU A 12 1.65 8.61 6.92
N VAL A 13 0.70 8.08 6.14
CA VAL A 13 0.88 6.81 5.42
C VAL A 13 1.91 6.98 4.30
N GLU A 14 1.87 8.09 3.56
CA GLU A 14 2.90 8.40 2.54
C GLU A 14 4.28 8.64 3.16
N LYS A 15 4.34 9.21 4.37
CA LYS A 15 5.62 9.37 5.10
C LYS A 15 6.16 8.06 5.69
N MET A 16 5.30 7.11 6.02
CA MET A 16 5.71 5.80 6.55
C MET A 16 6.19 4.83 5.46
N VAL A 17 5.71 5.01 4.24
CA VAL A 17 6.09 4.17 3.10
C VAL A 17 6.79 5.07 2.08
N PRO A 18 8.10 5.34 2.22
CA PRO A 18 8.84 6.07 1.21
C PRO A 18 8.81 5.25 -0.08
N LEU A 19 7.95 5.66 -1.02
CA LEU A 19 7.88 5.08 -2.34
C LEU A 19 8.81 5.85 -3.27
N ASP A 20 9.65 5.11 -3.99
CA ASP A 20 10.37 5.68 -5.11
C ASP A 20 9.40 6.14 -6.19
N LYS A 21 9.84 7.09 -7.02
CA LYS A 21 9.03 7.69 -8.08
C LYS A 21 8.36 6.66 -9.00
N GLU A 22 9.04 5.54 -9.29
CA GLU A 22 8.49 4.44 -10.08
C GLU A 22 7.35 3.70 -9.37
N ASN A 23 7.46 3.50 -8.06
CA ASN A 23 6.44 2.83 -7.27
C ASN A 23 5.20 3.72 -7.08
N THR A 24 5.39 5.02 -6.92
CA THR A 24 4.28 6.00 -6.90
C THR A 24 3.53 6.01 -8.23
N GLN A 25 4.24 6.10 -9.36
CA GLN A 25 3.62 6.06 -10.70
C GLN A 25 2.87 4.76 -10.96
N LEU A 26 3.42 3.62 -10.51
CA LEU A 26 2.72 2.34 -10.60
C LEU A 26 1.41 2.37 -9.82
N LEU A 27 1.43 2.89 -8.59
CA LEU A 27 0.21 2.98 -7.78
C LEU A 27 -0.82 3.89 -8.41
N GLU A 28 -0.43 5.09 -8.86
CA GLU A 28 -1.32 6.02 -9.56
C GLU A 28 -1.97 5.36 -10.78
N ALA A 29 -1.17 4.72 -11.64
CA ALA A 29 -1.68 4.03 -12.83
C ALA A 29 -2.67 2.89 -12.47
N VAL A 30 -2.41 2.18 -11.37
CA VAL A 30 -3.29 1.12 -10.89
C VAL A 30 -4.58 1.69 -10.29
N ILE A 31 -4.49 2.77 -9.52
CA ILE A 31 -5.65 3.47 -8.94
C ILE A 31 -6.57 3.98 -10.05
N ASP A 32 -6.02 4.63 -11.06
CA ASP A 32 -6.78 5.13 -12.20
C ASP A 32 -7.43 3.98 -12.98
N LYS A 33 -6.67 2.91 -13.25
CA LYS A 33 -7.16 1.75 -13.99
C LYS A 33 -8.25 0.98 -13.23
N LEU A 34 -8.13 0.88 -11.91
CA LEU A 34 -9.06 0.14 -11.06
C LEU A 34 -10.14 1.04 -10.42
N GLN A 35 -10.15 2.34 -10.75
CA GLN A 35 -11.05 3.36 -10.19
C GLN A 35 -11.13 3.28 -8.66
N LEU A 36 -9.96 3.16 -8.02
CA LEU A 36 -9.86 2.98 -6.58
C LEU A 36 -10.10 4.31 -5.87
N SER A 37 -10.90 4.26 -4.81
CA SER A 37 -11.00 5.40 -3.90
C SER A 37 -9.68 5.58 -3.15
N ALA A 38 -9.44 6.81 -2.66
CA ALA A 38 -8.32 7.08 -1.76
C ALA A 38 -8.26 6.05 -0.63
N ARG A 39 -9.38 5.67 -0.01
CA ARG A 39 -9.38 4.62 1.03
C ARG A 39 -8.78 3.28 0.58
N ALA A 40 -9.04 2.87 -0.67
CA ALA A 40 -8.47 1.64 -1.21
C ALA A 40 -6.95 1.77 -1.45
N TYR A 41 -6.46 2.94 -1.88
CA TYR A 41 -5.02 3.26 -1.95
C TYR A 41 -4.32 3.06 -0.61
N HIS A 42 -4.84 3.67 0.46
CA HIS A 42 -4.26 3.53 1.80
C HIS A 42 -4.26 2.08 2.29
N ARG A 43 -5.29 1.31 1.94
CA ARG A 43 -5.36 -0.12 2.28
C ARG A 43 -4.29 -0.91 1.54
N ILE A 44 -4.02 -0.60 0.28
CA ILE A 44 -2.92 -1.22 -0.50
C ILE A 44 -1.58 -0.93 0.18
N LEU A 45 -1.32 0.32 0.57
CA LEU A 45 -0.08 0.69 1.26
C LEU A 45 0.10 -0.08 2.57
N LYS A 46 -0.96 -0.21 3.38
CA LYS A 46 -0.93 -0.99 4.62
C LYS A 46 -0.64 -2.47 4.38
N VAL A 47 -1.30 -3.07 3.39
CA VAL A 47 -1.08 -4.48 3.04
C VAL A 47 0.34 -4.68 2.50
N ALA A 48 0.82 -3.80 1.62
CA ALA A 48 2.17 -3.87 1.10
C ALA A 48 3.22 -3.72 2.21
N ARG A 49 2.97 -2.86 3.21
CA ARG A 49 3.82 -2.76 4.39
C ARG A 49 3.82 -4.05 5.19
N THR A 50 2.66 -4.66 5.45
CA THR A 50 2.58 -5.96 6.12
C THR A 50 3.34 -7.05 5.35
N ILE A 51 3.25 -7.08 4.02
CA ILE A 51 3.98 -8.04 3.19
C ILE A 51 5.49 -7.80 3.30
N ALA A 52 5.95 -6.55 3.20
CA ALA A 52 7.36 -6.20 3.39
C ALA A 52 7.86 -6.61 4.79
N ASP A 53 7.06 -6.37 5.84
CA ASP A 53 7.38 -6.78 7.20
C ASP A 53 7.48 -8.31 7.34
N ILE A 54 6.65 -9.08 6.60
CA ILE A 54 6.72 -10.55 6.55
C ILE A 54 7.96 -11.03 5.79
N ASP A 55 8.34 -10.35 4.71
CA ASP A 55 9.53 -10.65 3.91
C ASP A 55 10.83 -10.23 4.62
N GLY A 56 10.72 -9.51 5.74
CA GLY A 56 11.85 -8.97 6.49
C GLY A 56 12.51 -7.76 5.80
N SER A 57 11.82 -7.13 4.85
CA SER A 57 12.29 -5.92 4.19
C SER A 57 11.94 -4.67 4.99
N GLU A 58 12.93 -3.81 5.22
CA GLU A 58 12.69 -2.51 5.87
C GLU A 58 11.90 -1.55 4.98
N ALA A 59 11.94 -1.75 3.66
CA ALA A 59 11.32 -0.89 2.66
C ALA A 59 10.22 -1.62 1.86
N VAL A 60 9.25 -0.86 1.37
CA VAL A 60 8.18 -1.41 0.52
C VAL A 60 8.61 -1.31 -0.94
N ASP A 61 9.08 -2.43 -1.47
CA ASP A 61 9.39 -2.57 -2.88
C ASP A 61 8.17 -2.81 -3.78
N LYS A 62 8.41 -2.68 -5.09
CA LYS A 62 7.44 -2.92 -6.16
C LYS A 62 6.72 -4.28 -6.03
N GLN A 63 7.44 -5.32 -5.63
CA GLN A 63 6.88 -6.67 -5.48
C GLN A 63 5.79 -6.71 -4.42
N HIS A 64 6.04 -6.10 -3.25
CA HIS A 64 5.06 -6.01 -2.16
C HIS A 64 3.81 -5.24 -2.58
N LEU A 65 3.96 -4.18 -3.37
CA LEU A 65 2.84 -3.41 -3.91
C LEU A 65 1.98 -4.23 -4.88
N ILE A 66 2.60 -4.91 -5.83
CA ILE A 66 1.91 -5.77 -6.80
C ILE A 66 1.14 -6.86 -6.08
N GLU A 67 1.77 -7.47 -5.08
CA GLU A 67 1.17 -8.53 -4.30
C GLU A 67 -0.02 -8.01 -3.46
N ALA A 68 0.12 -6.85 -2.81
CA ALA A 68 -0.97 -6.18 -2.10
C ALA A 68 -2.17 -5.84 -3.01
N ILE A 69 -1.91 -5.36 -4.22
CA ILE A 69 -2.95 -5.12 -5.24
C ILE A 69 -3.65 -6.43 -5.61
N GLY A 70 -2.88 -7.51 -5.80
CA GLY A 70 -3.37 -8.86 -6.07
C GLY A 70 -4.27 -9.41 -4.97
N TYR A 71 -3.87 -9.26 -3.70
CA TYR A 71 -4.65 -9.69 -2.54
C TYR A 71 -6.03 -9.03 -2.46
N ARG A 72 -6.15 -7.75 -2.86
CA ARG A 72 -7.45 -7.07 -2.93
C ARG A 72 -8.39 -7.72 -3.96
N ARG A 73 -7.85 -8.22 -5.08
CA ARG A 73 -8.67 -8.82 -6.14
C ARG A 73 -9.33 -10.12 -5.68
N ASN A 74 -8.67 -10.88 -4.80
CA ASN A 74 -9.21 -12.11 -4.22
C ASN A 74 -10.18 -11.89 -3.04
N ASN A 75 -10.08 -10.77 -2.31
CA ASN A 75 -10.98 -10.46 -1.19
C ASN A 75 -12.31 -9.78 -1.61
N ASN A 76 -12.52 -9.53 -2.91
CA ASN A 76 -13.79 -9.05 -3.47
C ASN A 76 -14.51 -10.15 -4.28
N ALA A 77 -14.30 -11.42 -3.93
CA ALA A 77 -15.01 -12.58 -4.49
C ALA A 77 -16.02 -13.12 -3.47
#